data_AF-A0A7C4NFZ6-F1
#
_entry.id   AF-A0A7C4NFZ6-F1
#
_cell.length_a   1.000
_cell.length_b   1.000
_cell.length_c   1.000
_cell.angle_alpha   90.00
_cell.angle_beta   90.00
_cell.angle_gamma   90.00
#
_symmetry.space_group_name_H-M   'P 1'
#
loop_
_entity.id
_entity.type
_entity.pdbx_description
1 polymer ?
#
loop_
_entity_poly.entity_id
_entity_poly.type
_entity_poly.pdbx_seq_one_letter_code
_entity_poly.pdbx_strand_id
1 'polypeptide(L)'
;MVELRKRAVGDIRSVGLPILVVILAVLNVSTYVILRNQISTLNDEKNVLERWMNMLQIKYNELNNSFNVLHVNYFELLGQYENLSRNYMVLHSKYEDLNGRYITLQTDYRILQGSFNSLMQSYIGLQKDLEVEKALRIGNSLESYYDYLRQELGFKGVKHLWLNYTENYWQVEADFAAKLALHDLGLFQWPSMEKDYYDAVGEYSYDTARRKIDQTISLIGVGVYDTPTEKIRKTLAFVNQYICYEGDVNDIFLAPVETLGYKSGDCDDFSILVAAFFEAEGIDSAVGFFTNENGEYHAMVLVHLEDLTGYSYYYFSDLTNLGLEEGRWILIEPQRRIEDQGDKWIEQWILLAAAPLDSG
;
A
#
# COMPACT_ATOMS: atom_id res chain seq x y z
N MET A 1 99.80 105.92 -117.86
CA MET A 1 100.94 106.24 -116.97
C MET A 1 100.48 106.04 -115.52
N VAL A 2 101.37 105.56 -114.64
CA VAL A 2 101.80 106.20 -113.37
C VAL A 2 100.80 107.18 -112.72
N GLU A 3 100.39 107.10 -111.43
CA GLU A 3 100.52 106.06 -110.38
C GLU A 3 99.68 106.42 -109.11
N LEU A 4 99.61 105.48 -108.15
CA LEU A 4 99.47 105.66 -106.68
C LEU A 4 98.37 106.56 -106.03
N ARG A 5 97.52 105.93 -105.19
CA ARG A 5 97.08 106.47 -103.88
C ARG A 5 96.84 105.34 -102.85
N LYS A 6 96.77 105.66 -101.55
CA LYS A 6 96.82 104.71 -100.40
C LYS A 6 95.61 104.78 -99.44
N ARG A 7 95.47 103.73 -98.59
CA ARG A 7 94.51 103.44 -97.48
C ARG A 7 93.18 102.82 -97.99
N ALA A 8 92.73 101.60 -97.62
CA ALA A 8 92.69 100.79 -96.36
C ALA A 8 91.63 101.29 -95.36
N VAL A 9 90.86 100.48 -94.60
CA VAL A 9 91.07 99.17 -93.89
C VAL A 9 89.78 98.27 -94.05
N GLY A 10 89.65 96.95 -93.76
CA GLY A 10 90.45 95.97 -92.98
C GLY A 10 90.10 94.47 -93.20
N ASP A 11 89.67 93.73 -92.16
CA ASP A 11 89.64 92.24 -92.09
C ASP A 11 88.35 91.64 -91.46
N ILE A 12 88.04 90.37 -91.79
CA ILE A 12 86.91 89.57 -91.29
C ILE A 12 87.36 88.23 -90.65
N ARG A 13 88.61 87.75 -90.88
CA ARG A 13 89.02 86.38 -90.50
C ARG A 13 89.56 86.25 -89.07
N SER A 14 90.01 87.33 -88.44
CA SER A 14 90.54 87.32 -87.07
C SER A 14 89.50 87.06 -85.96
N VAL A 15 88.20 87.22 -86.24
CA VAL A 15 87.13 87.23 -85.21
C VAL A 15 86.48 85.86 -84.98
N GLY A 16 86.51 84.95 -85.96
CA GLY A 16 85.75 83.70 -85.91
C GLY A 16 86.28 82.64 -84.94
N LEU A 17 87.60 82.47 -84.84
CA LEU A 17 88.20 81.41 -84.01
C LEU A 17 88.01 81.64 -82.49
N PRO A 18 88.22 82.86 -81.95
CA PRO A 18 87.92 83.15 -80.55
C PRO A 18 86.45 82.95 -80.21
N ILE A 19 85.53 83.36 -81.10
CA ILE A 19 84.09 83.16 -80.92
C ILE A 19 83.75 81.65 -80.86
N LEU A 20 84.34 80.82 -81.72
CA LEU A 20 84.10 79.38 -81.69
C LEU A 20 84.58 78.74 -80.38
N VAL A 21 85.74 79.14 -79.85
CA VAL A 21 86.24 78.66 -78.56
C VAL A 21 85.35 79.12 -77.41
N VAL A 22 84.86 80.36 -77.43
CA VAL A 22 83.90 80.88 -76.44
C VAL A 22 82.56 80.13 -76.53
N ILE A 23 82.05 79.85 -77.73
CA ILE A 23 80.83 79.05 -77.92
C ILE A 23 81.02 77.63 -77.36
N LEU A 24 82.14 76.97 -77.65
CA LEU A 24 82.44 75.64 -77.11
C LEU A 24 82.60 75.64 -75.59
N ALA A 25 83.21 76.69 -75.01
CA ALA A 25 83.30 76.85 -73.56
C ALA A 25 81.92 77.08 -72.92
N VAL A 26 81.10 77.96 -73.49
CA VAL A 26 79.73 78.23 -73.04
C VAL A 26 78.84 76.99 -73.17
N LEU A 27 78.99 76.20 -74.23
CA LEU A 27 78.30 74.90 -74.39
C LEU A 27 78.74 73.89 -73.32
N ASN A 28 80.04 73.78 -73.02
CA ASN A 28 80.52 72.90 -71.95
C ASN A 28 80.06 73.36 -70.55
N VAL A 29 79.99 74.67 -70.30
CA VAL A 29 79.44 75.22 -69.06
C VAL A 29 77.93 74.99 -68.98
N SER A 30 77.19 75.13 -70.08
CA SER A 30 75.73 74.89 -70.08
C SER A 30 75.40 73.41 -69.91
N THR A 31 76.11 72.49 -70.57
CA THR A 31 75.93 71.05 -70.34
C THR A 31 76.36 70.63 -68.94
N TYR A 32 77.44 71.20 -68.38
CA TYR A 32 77.81 70.99 -66.98
C TYR A 32 76.72 71.47 -66.00
N VAL A 33 76.12 72.64 -66.24
CA VAL A 33 75.02 73.16 -65.41
C VAL A 33 73.76 72.30 -65.55
N ILE A 34 73.39 71.87 -66.76
CA ILE A 34 72.26 70.97 -66.99
C ILE A 34 72.47 69.63 -66.28
N LEU A 35 73.65 69.02 -66.44
CA LEU A 35 73.99 67.74 -65.82
C LEU A 35 74.05 67.84 -64.29
N ARG A 36 74.61 68.94 -63.75
CA ARG A 36 74.60 69.25 -62.31
C ARG A 36 73.17 69.38 -61.78
N ASN A 37 72.29 70.06 -62.51
CA ASN A 37 70.88 70.21 -62.12
C ASN A 37 70.15 68.86 -62.15
N GLN A 38 70.36 68.04 -63.18
CA GLN A 38 69.83 66.68 -63.26
C GLN A 38 70.32 65.79 -62.10
N ILE A 39 71.61 65.87 -61.75
CA ILE A 39 72.18 65.18 -60.58
C ILE A 39 71.53 65.67 -59.27
N SER A 40 71.25 66.97 -59.14
CA SER A 40 70.52 67.50 -57.98
C SER A 40 69.11 66.93 -57.90
N THR A 41 68.33 67.01 -58.99
CA THR A 41 66.96 66.47 -59.04
C THR A 41 66.92 64.98 -58.72
N LEU A 42 67.80 64.17 -59.32
CA LEU A 42 67.90 62.73 -59.04
C LEU A 42 68.27 62.44 -57.58
N ASN A 43 69.11 63.28 -56.97
CA ASN A 43 69.45 63.14 -55.55
C ASN A 43 68.29 63.53 -54.63
N ASP A 44 67.51 64.55 -54.99
CA ASP A 44 66.30 64.95 -54.26
C ASP A 44 65.16 63.92 -54.40
N GLU A 45 64.95 63.37 -55.61
CA GLU A 45 64.04 62.24 -55.86
C GLU A 45 64.45 60.99 -55.05
N LYS A 46 65.75 60.67 -55.02
CA LYS A 46 66.30 59.60 -54.19
C LYS A 46 66.03 59.87 -52.69
N ASN A 47 66.30 61.08 -52.20
CA ASN A 47 66.04 61.46 -50.80
C ASN A 47 64.55 61.33 -50.44
N VAL A 48 63.64 61.62 -51.38
CA VAL A 48 62.20 61.41 -51.22
C VAL A 48 61.87 59.91 -51.19
N LEU A 49 62.42 59.11 -52.10
CA LEU A 49 62.20 57.67 -52.15
C LEU A 49 62.70 56.96 -50.89
N GLU A 50 63.86 57.34 -50.35
CA GLU A 50 64.38 56.84 -49.07
C GLU A 50 63.44 57.17 -47.90
N ARG A 51 62.80 58.36 -47.88
CA ARG A 51 61.77 58.69 -46.86
C ARG A 51 60.52 57.81 -47.01
N TRP A 52 60.05 57.58 -48.24
CA TRP A 52 58.92 56.68 -48.49
C TRP A 52 59.23 55.23 -48.07
N MET A 53 60.43 54.75 -48.35
CA MET A 53 60.86 53.40 -47.98
C MET A 53 60.95 53.23 -46.45
N ASN A 54 61.49 54.22 -45.74
CA ASN A 54 61.48 54.24 -44.27
C ASN A 54 60.06 54.30 -43.70
N MET A 55 59.16 55.12 -44.25
CA MET A 55 57.75 55.18 -43.84
C MET A 55 57.01 53.86 -44.09
N LEU A 56 57.30 53.17 -45.19
CA LEU A 56 56.73 51.86 -45.49
C LEU A 56 57.26 50.77 -44.53
N GLN A 57 58.56 50.82 -44.18
CA GLN A 57 59.17 49.92 -43.21
C GLN A 57 58.56 50.10 -41.81
N ILE A 58 58.28 51.33 -41.38
CA ILE A 58 57.59 51.61 -40.11
C ILE A 58 56.19 50.99 -40.13
N LYS A 59 55.38 51.27 -41.17
CA LYS A 59 54.01 50.71 -41.30
C LYS A 59 53.98 49.19 -41.38
N TYR A 60 54.97 48.58 -42.03
CA TYR A 60 55.12 47.12 -42.05
C TYR A 60 55.40 46.58 -40.64
N ASN A 61 56.30 47.21 -39.89
CA ASN A 61 56.62 46.81 -38.52
C ASN A 61 55.40 46.98 -37.58
N GLU A 62 54.66 48.08 -37.70
CA GLU A 62 53.40 48.34 -36.98
C GLU A 62 52.36 47.24 -37.25
N LEU A 63 52.10 46.93 -38.53
CA LEU A 63 51.14 45.89 -38.94
C LEU A 63 51.58 44.49 -38.47
N ASN A 64 52.87 44.16 -38.59
CA ASN A 64 53.43 42.89 -38.12
C ASN A 64 53.28 42.74 -36.60
N ASN A 65 53.52 43.82 -35.83
CA ASN A 65 53.29 43.82 -34.39
C ASN A 65 51.80 43.65 -34.05
N SER A 66 50.90 44.35 -34.75
CA SER A 66 49.45 44.18 -34.57
C SER A 66 48.97 42.76 -34.90
N PHE A 67 49.51 42.14 -35.95
CA PHE A 67 49.25 40.75 -36.31
C PHE A 67 49.72 39.79 -35.20
N ASN A 68 50.93 39.98 -34.67
CA ASN A 68 51.46 39.13 -33.60
C ASN A 68 50.63 39.21 -32.31
N VAL A 69 50.16 40.41 -31.93
CA VAL A 69 49.24 40.56 -30.77
C VAL A 69 47.91 39.86 -31.03
N LEU A 70 47.31 40.04 -32.22
CA LEU A 70 46.06 39.35 -32.58
C LEU A 70 46.21 37.83 -32.59
N HIS A 71 47.36 37.32 -33.04
CA HIS A 71 47.69 35.89 -33.09
C HIS A 71 47.79 35.27 -31.69
N VAL A 72 48.44 35.97 -30.75
CA VAL A 72 48.51 35.55 -29.33
C VAL A 72 47.12 35.57 -28.70
N ASN A 73 46.36 36.66 -28.86
CA ASN A 73 45.01 36.81 -28.30
C ASN A 73 44.04 35.72 -28.84
N TYR A 74 44.18 35.33 -30.11
CA TYR A 74 43.40 34.24 -30.70
C TYR A 74 43.67 32.90 -30.01
N PHE A 75 44.94 32.54 -29.78
CA PHE A 75 45.28 31.29 -29.12
C PHE A 75 44.91 31.28 -27.63
N GLU A 76 44.97 32.43 -26.95
CA GLU A 76 44.47 32.55 -25.58
C GLU A 76 42.95 32.30 -25.53
N LEU A 77 42.18 32.96 -26.39
CA LEU A 77 40.73 32.79 -26.47
C LEU A 77 40.33 31.35 -26.82
N LEU A 78 41.08 30.69 -27.73
CA LEU A 78 40.88 29.28 -28.06
C LEU A 78 41.10 28.37 -26.84
N GLY A 79 42.18 28.59 -26.08
CA GLY A 79 42.44 27.85 -24.85
C GLY A 79 41.40 28.09 -23.74
N GLN A 80 40.87 29.32 -23.64
CA GLN A 80 39.76 29.65 -22.74
C GLN A 80 38.48 28.89 -23.15
N TYR A 81 38.15 28.85 -24.44
CA TYR A 81 37.01 28.10 -24.99
C TYR A 81 37.13 26.58 -24.76
N GLU A 82 38.30 25.98 -25.02
CA GLU A 82 38.56 24.56 -24.78
C GLU A 82 38.49 24.18 -23.29
N ASN A 83 38.84 25.10 -22.39
CA ASN A 83 38.68 24.92 -20.95
C ASN A 83 37.19 25.00 -20.54
N LEU A 84 36.45 25.99 -21.05
CA LEU A 84 35.01 26.14 -20.80
C LEU A 84 34.22 24.92 -21.30
N SER A 85 34.54 24.41 -22.49
CA SER A 85 33.93 23.21 -23.08
C SER A 85 34.12 21.97 -22.18
N ARG A 86 35.36 21.73 -21.70
CA ARG A 86 35.63 20.63 -20.75
C ARG A 86 34.88 20.80 -19.43
N ASN A 87 34.82 22.01 -18.88
CA ASN A 87 34.05 22.30 -17.66
C ASN A 87 32.55 22.06 -17.84
N TYR A 88 31.99 22.41 -19.00
CA TYR A 88 30.60 22.10 -19.35
C TYR A 88 30.34 20.58 -19.40
N MET A 89 31.21 19.81 -20.07
CA MET A 89 31.07 18.34 -20.12
C MET A 89 31.11 17.70 -18.73
N VAL A 90 32.00 18.16 -17.85
CA VAL A 90 32.07 17.67 -16.46
C VAL A 90 30.83 18.05 -15.65
N LEU A 91 30.27 19.25 -15.86
CA LEU A 91 29.04 19.68 -15.18
C LEU A 91 27.82 18.89 -15.67
N HIS A 92 27.69 18.67 -16.97
CA HIS A 92 26.61 17.87 -17.57
C HIS A 92 26.66 16.41 -17.08
N SER A 93 27.84 15.79 -17.03
CA SER A 93 28.01 14.44 -16.48
C SER A 93 27.60 14.33 -15.00
N LYS A 94 27.86 15.37 -14.18
CA LYS A 94 27.40 15.44 -12.79
C LYS A 94 25.89 15.62 -12.67
N TYR A 95 25.28 16.37 -13.60
CA TYR A 95 23.83 16.53 -13.66
C TYR A 95 23.13 15.20 -13.97
N GLU A 96 23.62 14.42 -14.95
CA GLU A 96 23.03 13.11 -15.28
C GLU A 96 23.17 12.09 -14.13
N ASP A 97 24.32 12.06 -13.43
CA ASP A 97 24.51 11.24 -12.21
C ASP A 97 23.51 11.63 -11.10
N LEU A 98 23.32 12.94 -10.86
CA LEU A 98 22.35 13.43 -9.87
C LEU A 98 20.90 13.10 -10.27
N ASN A 99 20.55 13.25 -11.55
CA ASN A 99 19.24 12.93 -12.09
C ASN A 99 18.93 11.42 -11.96
N GLY A 100 19.91 10.55 -12.28
CA GLY A 100 19.80 9.11 -12.07
C GLY A 100 19.55 8.75 -10.60
N ARG A 101 20.32 9.33 -9.66
CA ARG A 101 20.12 9.13 -8.21
C ARG A 101 18.74 9.60 -7.73
N TYR A 102 18.23 10.70 -8.28
CA TYR A 102 16.89 11.20 -7.97
C TYR A 102 15.79 10.23 -8.41
N ILE A 103 15.90 9.65 -9.62
CA ILE A 103 14.96 8.65 -10.13
C ILE A 103 15.00 7.36 -9.29
N THR A 104 16.19 6.91 -8.87
CA THR A 104 16.34 5.79 -7.92
C THR A 104 15.64 6.09 -6.60
N LEU A 105 15.94 7.23 -5.96
CA LEU A 105 15.33 7.63 -4.69
C LEU A 105 13.80 7.75 -4.76
N GLN A 106 13.26 8.27 -5.87
CA GLN A 106 11.81 8.32 -6.12
C GLN A 106 11.20 6.92 -6.24
N THR A 107 11.93 5.98 -6.84
CA THR A 107 11.51 4.57 -6.97
C THR A 107 11.51 3.87 -5.62
N ASP A 108 12.60 4.02 -4.84
CA ASP A 108 12.76 3.45 -3.50
C ASP A 108 11.68 3.98 -2.54
N TYR A 109 11.38 5.28 -2.59
CA TYR A 109 10.28 5.88 -1.82
C TYR A 109 8.93 5.24 -2.15
N ARG A 110 8.63 5.00 -3.44
CA ARG A 110 7.37 4.35 -3.86
C ARG A 110 7.28 2.90 -3.40
N ILE A 111 8.41 2.18 -3.37
CA ILE A 111 8.48 0.81 -2.83
C ILE A 111 8.23 0.83 -1.32
N LEU A 112 8.89 1.73 -0.58
CA LEU A 112 8.71 1.89 0.87
C LEU A 112 7.26 2.23 1.24
N GLN A 113 6.62 3.13 0.49
CA GLN A 113 5.20 3.47 0.67
C GLN A 113 4.28 2.25 0.45
N GLY A 114 4.59 1.41 -0.55
CA GLY A 114 3.89 0.15 -0.78
C GLY A 114 4.05 -0.81 0.40
N SER A 115 5.28 -1.03 0.87
CA SER A 115 5.58 -1.90 2.02
C SER A 115 4.90 -1.42 3.31
N PHE A 116 4.86 -0.10 3.55
CA PHE A 116 4.16 0.48 4.69
C PHE A 116 2.64 0.21 4.64
N ASN A 117 2.02 0.39 3.48
CA ASN A 117 0.59 0.11 3.30
C ASN A 117 0.27 -1.37 3.53
N SER A 118 1.09 -2.30 3.02
CA SER A 118 0.91 -3.73 3.26
C SER A 118 1.06 -4.08 4.76
N LEU A 119 2.08 -3.53 5.43
CA LEU A 119 2.29 -3.74 6.87
C LEU A 119 1.11 -3.23 7.70
N MET A 120 0.54 -2.07 7.33
CA MET A 120 -0.65 -1.52 7.98
C MET A 120 -1.87 -2.45 7.86
N GLN A 121 -2.09 -3.05 6.68
CA GLN A 121 -3.18 -4.01 6.49
C GLN A 121 -2.96 -5.29 7.30
N SER A 122 -1.73 -5.82 7.34
CA SER A 122 -1.39 -6.97 8.20
C SER A 122 -1.55 -6.66 9.69
N TYR A 123 -1.25 -5.45 10.13
CA TYR A 123 -1.45 -5.01 11.51
C TYR A 123 -2.94 -4.93 11.89
N ILE A 124 -3.78 -4.36 11.01
CA ILE A 124 -5.23 -4.29 11.20
C ILE A 124 -5.86 -5.70 11.25
N GLY A 125 -5.42 -6.61 10.37
CA GLY A 125 -5.85 -8.02 10.41
C GLY A 125 -5.50 -8.68 11.74
N LEU A 126 -4.21 -8.65 12.12
CA LEU A 126 -3.74 -9.24 13.37
C LEU A 126 -4.39 -8.62 14.63
N GLN A 127 -4.76 -7.34 14.59
CA GLN A 127 -5.55 -6.73 15.66
C GLN A 127 -6.95 -7.34 15.76
N LYS A 128 -7.67 -7.48 14.64
CA LYS A 128 -9.00 -8.13 14.63
C LYS A 128 -8.90 -9.57 15.12
N ASP A 129 -7.92 -10.33 14.62
CA ASP A 129 -7.72 -11.72 15.02
C ASP A 129 -7.49 -11.81 16.55
N LEU A 130 -6.64 -10.95 17.11
CA LEU A 130 -6.38 -10.85 18.55
C LEU A 130 -7.60 -10.42 19.38
N GLU A 131 -8.51 -9.62 18.82
CA GLU A 131 -9.78 -9.26 19.46
C GLU A 131 -10.74 -10.46 19.50
N VAL A 132 -10.81 -11.25 18.42
CA VAL A 132 -11.57 -12.51 18.35
C VAL A 132 -11.00 -13.55 19.34
N GLU A 133 -9.68 -13.79 19.35
CA GLU A 133 -9.05 -14.73 20.31
C GLU A 133 -9.38 -14.39 21.78
N LYS A 134 -9.42 -13.11 22.12
CA LYS A 134 -9.70 -12.65 23.50
C LYS A 134 -11.17 -12.82 23.90
N ALA A 135 -12.10 -12.58 22.98
CA ALA A 135 -13.51 -12.80 23.22
C ALA A 135 -13.80 -14.30 23.37
N LEU A 136 -13.41 -15.10 22.39
CA LEU A 136 -13.73 -16.53 22.32
C LEU A 136 -13.11 -17.37 23.44
N ARG A 137 -11.86 -17.08 23.86
CA ARG A 137 -11.18 -17.89 24.90
C ARG A 137 -11.96 -17.97 26.21
N ILE A 138 -12.47 -19.17 26.54
CA ILE A 138 -13.13 -19.51 27.82
C ILE A 138 -12.28 -19.13 29.06
N GLY A 139 -11.09 -19.71 29.17
CA GLY A 139 -10.20 -19.55 30.32
C GLY A 139 -10.44 -20.56 31.44
N ASN A 140 -9.35 -20.85 32.16
CA ASN A 140 -9.19 -22.04 32.99
C ASN A 140 -10.20 -22.20 34.14
N SER A 141 -10.78 -21.11 34.65
CA SER A 141 -11.77 -21.19 35.74
C SER A 141 -13.12 -21.73 35.26
N LEU A 142 -13.60 -21.28 34.08
CA LEU A 142 -14.83 -21.78 33.48
C LEU A 142 -14.64 -23.22 32.97
N GLU A 143 -13.52 -23.49 32.29
CA GLU A 143 -13.08 -24.84 31.89
C GLU A 143 -13.15 -25.83 33.08
N SER A 144 -12.59 -25.46 34.23
CA SER A 144 -12.64 -26.25 35.47
C SER A 144 -14.05 -26.38 36.07
N TYR A 145 -14.94 -25.42 35.85
CA TYR A 145 -16.32 -25.45 36.33
C TYR A 145 -17.15 -26.47 35.56
N TYR A 146 -17.12 -26.45 34.23
CA TYR A 146 -17.85 -27.43 33.43
C TYR A 146 -17.25 -28.84 33.58
N ASP A 147 -15.93 -28.97 33.79
CA ASP A 147 -15.31 -30.24 34.19
C ASP A 147 -15.84 -30.76 35.53
N TYR A 148 -16.09 -29.89 36.52
CA TYR A 148 -16.72 -30.30 37.78
C TYR A 148 -18.21 -30.61 37.62
N LEU A 149 -18.95 -29.80 36.86
CA LEU A 149 -20.35 -30.02 36.50
C LEU A 149 -20.56 -31.39 35.84
N ARG A 150 -19.74 -31.72 34.83
CA ARG A 150 -19.77 -33.00 34.11
C ARG A 150 -19.30 -34.18 34.96
N GLN A 151 -18.41 -33.97 35.95
CA GLN A 151 -18.12 -35.00 36.97
C GLN A 151 -19.33 -35.28 37.87
N GLU A 152 -20.12 -34.26 38.23
CA GLU A 152 -21.25 -34.41 39.14
C GLU A 152 -22.56 -34.87 38.49
N LEU A 153 -22.82 -34.45 37.24
CA LEU A 153 -24.05 -34.73 36.48
C LEU A 153 -23.85 -35.71 35.30
N GLY A 154 -22.60 -36.03 34.94
CA GLY A 154 -22.27 -36.80 33.74
C GLY A 154 -22.19 -35.94 32.48
N PHE A 155 -21.61 -36.51 31.42
CA PHE A 155 -21.32 -35.81 30.16
C PHE A 155 -22.56 -35.20 29.46
N LYS A 156 -23.73 -35.82 29.66
CA LYS A 156 -25.05 -35.35 29.15
C LYS A 156 -26.09 -35.12 30.25
N GLY A 157 -25.67 -34.88 31.50
CA GLY A 157 -26.58 -34.70 32.64
C GLY A 157 -27.30 -35.97 33.16
N VAL A 158 -27.26 -37.08 32.41
CA VAL A 158 -28.02 -38.32 32.70
C VAL A 158 -27.46 -39.21 33.84
N LYS A 159 -26.38 -38.82 34.54
CA LYS A 159 -25.72 -39.68 35.58
C LYS A 159 -26.65 -40.12 36.72
N HIS A 160 -27.73 -39.39 36.99
CA HIS A 160 -28.71 -39.71 38.04
C HIS A 160 -30.02 -40.31 37.50
N LEU A 161 -30.19 -40.43 36.17
CA LEU A 161 -31.44 -40.87 35.52
C LEU A 161 -31.89 -42.28 35.95
N TRP A 162 -30.95 -43.17 36.27
CA TRP A 162 -31.22 -44.51 36.81
C TRP A 162 -31.92 -44.52 38.19
N LEU A 163 -32.05 -43.36 38.84
CA LEU A 163 -32.85 -43.18 40.06
C LEU A 163 -34.32 -42.81 39.76
N ASN A 164 -34.64 -42.35 38.54
CA ASN A 164 -35.99 -41.95 38.13
C ASN A 164 -36.45 -42.62 36.81
N TYR A 165 -36.84 -43.89 36.90
CA TYR A 165 -37.28 -44.74 35.78
C TYR A 165 -38.52 -44.26 34.98
N THR A 166 -39.08 -43.08 35.25
CA THR A 166 -40.24 -42.51 34.53
C THR A 166 -39.92 -41.32 33.62
N GLU A 167 -38.68 -40.82 33.61
CA GLU A 167 -38.26 -39.73 32.71
C GLU A 167 -37.86 -40.25 31.33
N ASN A 168 -38.15 -39.46 30.27
CA ASN A 168 -37.69 -39.75 28.92
C ASN A 168 -36.21 -39.39 28.80
N TYR A 169 -35.37 -40.37 28.45
CA TYR A 169 -33.92 -40.21 28.26
C TYR A 169 -33.57 -38.97 27.41
N TRP A 170 -34.19 -38.85 26.23
CA TRP A 170 -33.95 -37.75 25.30
C TRP A 170 -34.41 -36.38 25.83
N GLN A 171 -35.44 -36.36 26.67
CA GLN A 171 -35.88 -35.13 27.30
C GLN A 171 -34.86 -34.67 28.35
N VAL A 172 -34.27 -35.58 29.13
CA VAL A 172 -33.26 -35.23 30.14
C VAL A 172 -31.96 -34.73 29.50
N GLU A 173 -31.60 -35.23 28.31
CA GLU A 173 -30.50 -34.67 27.51
C GLU A 173 -30.87 -33.27 26.97
N ALA A 174 -32.03 -33.09 26.35
CA ALA A 174 -32.51 -31.78 25.88
C ALA A 174 -32.55 -30.74 27.02
N ASP A 175 -33.11 -31.13 28.16
CA ASP A 175 -33.18 -30.36 29.40
C ASP A 175 -31.81 -29.99 29.96
N PHE A 176 -30.76 -30.78 29.72
CA PHE A 176 -29.40 -30.47 30.14
C PHE A 176 -28.72 -29.51 29.15
N ALA A 177 -28.89 -29.75 27.85
CA ALA A 177 -28.45 -28.86 26.77
C ALA A 177 -29.01 -27.43 26.92
N ALA A 178 -30.32 -27.30 27.17
CA ALA A 178 -30.94 -26.01 27.45
C ALA A 178 -30.42 -25.35 28.74
N LYS A 179 -30.12 -26.13 29.80
CA LYS A 179 -29.55 -25.58 31.06
C LYS A 179 -28.10 -25.10 30.90
N LEU A 180 -27.29 -25.74 30.03
CA LEU A 180 -25.97 -25.24 29.64
C LEU A 180 -26.08 -23.88 28.92
N ALA A 181 -27.01 -23.77 27.97
CA ALA A 181 -27.29 -22.51 27.29
C ALA A 181 -27.78 -21.41 28.25
N LEU A 182 -28.78 -21.72 29.08
CA LEU A 182 -29.36 -20.79 30.06
C LEU A 182 -28.34 -20.35 31.13
N HIS A 183 -27.40 -21.21 31.53
CA HIS A 183 -26.30 -20.82 32.43
C HIS A 183 -25.41 -19.76 31.77
N ASP A 184 -25.00 -19.99 30.51
CA ASP A 184 -24.16 -19.05 29.77
C ASP A 184 -24.90 -17.76 29.37
N LEU A 185 -26.23 -17.78 29.40
CA LEU A 185 -27.10 -16.61 29.29
C LEU A 185 -27.25 -15.80 30.59
N GLY A 186 -26.79 -16.30 31.74
CA GLY A 186 -27.02 -15.70 33.06
C GLY A 186 -28.42 -15.96 33.63
N LEU A 187 -29.17 -16.90 33.07
CA LEU A 187 -30.57 -17.20 33.42
C LEU A 187 -30.70 -18.48 34.28
N PHE A 188 -29.70 -19.36 34.27
CA PHE A 188 -29.65 -20.57 35.10
C PHE A 188 -28.36 -20.62 35.93
N GLN A 189 -28.39 -21.37 37.03
CA GLN A 189 -27.23 -21.61 37.90
C GLN A 189 -27.33 -23.00 38.54
N TRP A 190 -26.18 -23.58 38.94
CA TRP A 190 -26.15 -24.79 39.75
C TRP A 190 -25.63 -24.46 41.17
N PRO A 191 -26.48 -24.14 42.16
CA PRO A 191 -26.05 -23.55 43.44
C PRO A 191 -25.09 -24.40 44.27
N SER A 192 -25.03 -25.72 44.00
CA SER A 192 -24.06 -26.64 44.59
C SER A 192 -22.64 -26.52 44.02
N MET A 193 -22.49 -26.05 42.77
CA MET A 193 -21.22 -25.87 42.07
C MET A 193 -20.70 -24.42 42.16
N GLU A 194 -21.61 -23.42 42.15
CA GLU A 194 -21.26 -21.98 42.16
C GLU A 194 -20.22 -21.58 43.23
N LYS A 195 -20.31 -22.17 44.42
CA LYS A 195 -19.56 -21.70 45.59
C LYS A 195 -18.04 -21.76 45.39
N ASP A 196 -17.53 -22.89 44.90
CA ASP A 196 -16.08 -23.09 44.80
C ASP A 196 -15.47 -22.31 43.62
N TYR A 197 -16.30 -21.95 42.61
CA TYR A 197 -15.95 -20.96 41.60
C TYR A 197 -15.89 -19.54 42.20
N TYR A 198 -16.95 -19.14 42.92
CA TYR A 198 -17.05 -17.81 43.53
C TYR A 198 -15.92 -17.56 44.55
N ASP A 199 -15.61 -18.53 45.41
CA ASP A 199 -14.51 -18.47 46.39
C ASP A 199 -13.12 -18.34 45.71
N ALA A 200 -12.98 -18.72 44.43
CA ALA A 200 -11.73 -18.66 43.67
C ALA A 200 -11.62 -17.44 42.73
N VAL A 201 -12.73 -16.98 42.15
CA VAL A 201 -12.77 -15.93 41.11
C VAL A 201 -13.32 -14.60 41.63
N GLY A 202 -14.25 -14.62 42.60
CA GLY A 202 -14.90 -13.43 43.18
C GLY A 202 -16.18 -12.97 42.47
N GLU A 203 -16.65 -13.72 41.48
CA GLU A 203 -17.89 -13.54 40.72
C GLU A 203 -18.43 -14.93 40.33
N TYR A 204 -19.68 -15.04 39.89
CA TYR A 204 -20.29 -16.34 39.54
C TYR A 204 -19.85 -16.85 38.16
N SER A 205 -20.02 -18.15 37.89
CA SER A 205 -19.66 -18.74 36.60
C SER A 205 -20.58 -18.22 35.49
N TYR A 206 -21.89 -18.17 35.75
CA TYR A 206 -22.88 -17.65 34.81
C TYR A 206 -22.66 -16.16 34.48
N ASP A 207 -22.25 -15.33 35.45
CA ASP A 207 -21.86 -13.92 35.20
C ASP A 207 -20.62 -13.82 34.29
N THR A 208 -19.70 -14.79 34.37
CA THR A 208 -18.48 -14.83 33.55
C THR A 208 -18.77 -15.34 32.15
N ALA A 209 -19.59 -16.38 32.03
CA ALA A 209 -20.05 -16.91 30.76
C ALA A 209 -20.94 -15.89 30.01
N ARG A 210 -21.84 -15.18 30.70
CA ARG A 210 -22.69 -14.16 30.06
C ARG A 210 -21.89 -13.03 29.43
N ARG A 211 -20.87 -12.51 30.13
CA ARG A 211 -19.96 -11.49 29.57
C ARG A 211 -19.19 -12.00 28.34
N LYS A 212 -18.97 -13.31 28.20
CA LYS A 212 -18.35 -13.94 27.03
C LYS A 212 -19.32 -14.04 25.84
N ILE A 213 -20.59 -14.37 26.10
CA ILE A 213 -21.67 -14.31 25.10
C ILE A 213 -21.86 -12.88 24.59
N ASP A 214 -22.00 -11.88 25.46
CA ASP A 214 -22.18 -10.48 25.07
C ASP A 214 -20.97 -9.92 24.29
N GLN A 215 -19.74 -10.31 24.66
CA GLN A 215 -18.53 -9.99 23.89
C GLN A 215 -18.54 -10.63 22.50
N THR A 216 -19.11 -11.82 22.35
CA THR A 216 -19.14 -12.55 21.07
C THR A 216 -20.25 -12.02 20.15
N ILE A 217 -21.44 -11.71 20.67
CA ILE A 217 -22.51 -11.01 19.92
C ILE A 217 -22.02 -9.66 19.38
N SER A 218 -21.19 -8.95 20.17
CA SER A 218 -20.52 -7.72 19.73
C SER A 218 -19.56 -7.94 18.54
N LEU A 219 -19.01 -9.15 18.35
CA LEU A 219 -18.19 -9.53 17.19
C LEU A 219 -18.99 -10.07 16.01
N ILE A 220 -20.14 -10.73 16.26
CA ILE A 220 -21.12 -11.11 15.24
C ILE A 220 -21.63 -9.85 14.51
N GLY A 221 -21.77 -8.73 15.24
CA GLY A 221 -22.18 -7.45 14.67
C GLY A 221 -23.68 -7.34 14.45
N VAL A 222 -24.46 -7.98 15.32
CA VAL A 222 -25.91 -7.82 15.40
C VAL A 222 -26.25 -6.40 15.86
N GLY A 223 -27.15 -5.75 15.13
CA GLY A 223 -27.70 -4.45 15.42
C GLY A 223 -29.10 -4.55 16.04
N VAL A 224 -29.42 -3.60 16.93
CA VAL A 224 -30.73 -3.50 17.61
C VAL A 224 -31.92 -3.40 16.64
N TYR A 225 -31.67 -3.01 15.38
CA TYR A 225 -32.69 -2.86 14.33
C TYR A 225 -32.63 -3.96 13.24
N ASP A 226 -31.81 -5.00 13.41
CA ASP A 226 -31.81 -6.15 12.50
C ASP A 226 -33.10 -6.98 12.68
N THR A 227 -33.62 -7.53 11.58
CA THR A 227 -34.73 -8.50 11.63
C THR A 227 -34.23 -9.84 12.18
N PRO A 228 -35.12 -10.70 12.73
CA PRO A 228 -34.76 -12.06 13.16
C PRO A 228 -34.02 -12.85 12.07
N THR A 229 -34.39 -12.70 10.80
CA THR A 229 -33.71 -13.32 9.66
C THR A 229 -32.27 -12.81 9.47
N GLU A 230 -32.03 -11.50 9.61
CA GLU A 230 -30.68 -10.90 9.47
C GLU A 230 -29.78 -11.22 10.67
N LYS A 231 -30.35 -11.31 11.88
CA LYS A 231 -29.73 -11.83 13.09
C LYS A 231 -29.24 -13.27 12.86
N ILE A 232 -30.17 -14.20 12.58
CA ILE A 232 -29.89 -15.61 12.26
C ILE A 232 -28.80 -15.72 11.17
N ARG A 233 -28.90 -14.93 10.09
CA ARG A 233 -27.89 -14.92 9.01
C ARG A 233 -26.49 -14.55 9.53
N LYS A 234 -26.36 -13.50 10.35
CA LYS A 234 -25.06 -13.07 10.89
C LYS A 234 -24.48 -14.12 11.85
N THR A 235 -25.32 -14.65 12.74
CA THR A 235 -24.92 -15.59 13.79
C THR A 235 -24.52 -16.95 13.23
N LEU A 236 -25.30 -17.50 12.29
CA LEU A 236 -24.90 -18.69 11.52
C LEU A 236 -23.61 -18.45 10.75
N ALA A 237 -23.46 -17.30 10.06
CA ALA A 237 -22.25 -16.98 9.31
C ALA A 237 -21.00 -16.81 10.19
N PHE A 238 -21.14 -16.33 11.44
CA PHE A 238 -20.07 -16.24 12.41
C PHE A 238 -19.65 -17.63 12.90
N VAL A 239 -20.60 -18.48 13.30
CA VAL A 239 -20.32 -19.87 13.73
C VAL A 239 -19.64 -20.66 12.61
N ASN A 240 -20.17 -20.58 11.37
CA ASN A 240 -19.55 -21.14 10.16
C ASN A 240 -18.14 -20.61 9.83
N GLN A 241 -17.73 -19.47 10.40
CA GLN A 241 -16.41 -18.87 10.15
C GLN A 241 -15.41 -19.23 11.24
N TYR A 242 -15.85 -19.40 12.49
CA TYR A 242 -14.98 -19.46 13.67
C TYR A 242 -15.02 -20.77 14.46
N ILE A 243 -16.00 -21.64 14.23
CA ILE A 243 -16.14 -22.95 14.89
C ILE A 243 -15.98 -24.06 13.84
N CYS A 244 -15.15 -25.05 14.14
CA CYS A 244 -14.96 -26.26 13.35
C CYS A 244 -15.99 -27.31 13.78
N TYR A 245 -16.55 -28.06 12.82
CA TYR A 245 -17.38 -29.22 13.14
C TYR A 245 -16.47 -30.45 13.30
N GLU A 246 -16.43 -31.03 14.50
CA GLU A 246 -15.56 -32.14 14.86
C GLU A 246 -16.22 -32.98 15.96
N GLY A 247 -16.44 -34.27 15.70
CA GLY A 247 -17.01 -35.22 16.67
C GLY A 247 -16.07 -35.46 17.86
N ASP A 248 -16.64 -35.54 19.05
CA ASP A 248 -15.91 -35.55 20.31
C ASP A 248 -15.37 -36.95 20.72
N VAL A 249 -14.98 -37.11 22.00
CA VAL A 249 -14.77 -38.42 22.61
C VAL A 249 -15.58 -38.55 23.91
N ASN A 250 -16.59 -39.43 23.85
CA ASN A 250 -17.58 -39.80 24.89
C ASN A 250 -18.89 -39.00 24.88
N ASP A 251 -19.21 -38.29 23.81
CA ASP A 251 -20.53 -37.72 23.54
C ASP A 251 -20.85 -36.66 24.63
N ILE A 252 -19.97 -35.66 24.74
CA ILE A 252 -19.91 -34.66 25.82
C ILE A 252 -20.53 -33.34 25.36
N PHE A 253 -21.68 -32.96 25.94
CA PHE A 253 -22.29 -31.65 25.68
C PHE A 253 -21.44 -30.53 26.29
N LEU A 254 -20.97 -29.61 25.45
CA LEU A 254 -20.23 -28.43 25.86
C LEU A 254 -21.17 -27.25 26.18
N ALA A 255 -20.77 -26.42 27.15
CA ALA A 255 -21.40 -25.12 27.33
C ALA A 255 -21.09 -24.19 26.14
N PRO A 256 -21.95 -23.21 25.79
CA PRO A 256 -21.67 -22.24 24.71
C PRO A 256 -20.25 -21.64 24.76
N VAL A 257 -19.75 -21.25 25.93
CA VAL A 257 -18.39 -20.71 26.07
C VAL A 257 -17.27 -21.75 25.94
N GLU A 258 -17.55 -23.04 26.18
CA GLU A 258 -16.62 -24.13 25.86
C GLU A 258 -16.49 -24.30 24.34
N THR A 259 -17.62 -24.39 23.61
CA THR A 259 -17.65 -24.48 22.13
C THR A 259 -16.92 -23.29 21.49
N LEU A 260 -17.17 -22.07 21.99
CA LEU A 260 -16.44 -20.86 21.58
C LEU A 260 -14.95 -20.90 21.96
N GLY A 261 -14.62 -21.44 23.13
CA GLY A 261 -13.27 -21.51 23.69
C GLY A 261 -12.35 -22.50 22.99
N TYR A 262 -12.87 -23.68 22.64
CA TYR A 262 -12.14 -24.70 21.88
C TYR A 262 -12.20 -24.46 20.37
N LYS A 263 -13.24 -23.73 19.88
CA LYS A 263 -13.54 -23.52 18.46
C LYS A 263 -13.78 -24.83 17.69
N SER A 264 -14.21 -25.87 18.40
CA SER A 264 -14.67 -27.16 17.87
C SER A 264 -15.91 -27.58 18.65
N GLY A 265 -16.69 -28.46 18.05
CA GLY A 265 -17.82 -29.16 18.65
C GLY A 265 -18.61 -29.91 17.57
N ASP A 266 -19.61 -30.70 17.96
CA ASP A 266 -20.48 -31.41 17.02
C ASP A 266 -21.93 -30.90 16.95
N CYS A 267 -22.93 -31.79 16.88
CA CYS A 267 -24.30 -31.42 16.57
C CYS A 267 -25.02 -30.72 17.74
N ASP A 268 -24.84 -31.20 18.97
CA ASP A 268 -25.46 -30.59 20.13
C ASP A 268 -24.65 -29.38 20.62
N ASP A 269 -23.32 -29.40 20.63
CA ASP A 269 -22.47 -28.23 20.88
C ASP A 269 -22.84 -27.01 20.03
N PHE A 270 -23.01 -27.21 18.71
CA PHE A 270 -23.44 -26.15 17.80
C PHE A 270 -24.88 -25.70 18.10
N SER A 271 -25.76 -26.62 18.50
CA SER A 271 -27.16 -26.31 18.80
C SER A 271 -27.33 -25.54 20.12
N ILE A 272 -26.62 -25.96 21.16
CA ILE A 272 -26.51 -25.30 22.47
C ILE A 272 -25.98 -23.88 22.30
N LEU A 273 -24.89 -23.71 21.53
CA LEU A 273 -24.30 -22.42 21.25
C LEU A 273 -25.22 -21.50 20.42
N VAL A 274 -25.82 -21.99 19.34
CA VAL A 274 -26.63 -21.16 18.44
C VAL A 274 -28.01 -20.83 19.04
N ALA A 275 -28.62 -21.75 19.80
CA ALA A 275 -29.81 -21.42 20.60
C ALA A 275 -29.48 -20.31 21.61
N ALA A 276 -28.37 -20.42 22.35
CA ALA A 276 -27.95 -19.36 23.28
C ALA A 276 -27.75 -18.00 22.59
N PHE A 277 -27.17 -17.95 21.38
CA PHE A 277 -27.08 -16.69 20.65
C PHE A 277 -28.44 -16.14 20.20
N PHE A 278 -29.33 -16.98 19.67
CA PHE A 278 -30.67 -16.53 19.26
C PHE A 278 -31.47 -15.97 20.46
N GLU A 279 -31.43 -16.65 21.60
CA GLU A 279 -32.08 -16.18 22.84
C GLU A 279 -31.47 -14.85 23.32
N ALA A 280 -30.14 -14.73 23.36
CA ALA A 280 -29.45 -13.50 23.73
C ALA A 280 -29.72 -12.33 22.77
N GLU A 281 -30.02 -12.63 21.50
CA GLU A 281 -30.40 -11.67 20.48
C GLU A 281 -31.90 -11.33 20.50
N GLY A 282 -32.71 -12.00 21.32
CA GLY A 282 -34.17 -11.83 21.39
C GLY A 282 -34.90 -12.50 20.23
N ILE A 283 -34.66 -13.80 20.07
CA ILE A 283 -35.38 -14.74 19.20
C ILE A 283 -35.59 -16.01 20.02
N ASP A 284 -36.82 -16.23 20.50
CA ASP A 284 -37.18 -17.34 21.38
C ASP A 284 -36.80 -18.69 20.74
N SER A 285 -36.07 -19.51 21.49
CA SER A 285 -35.32 -20.66 20.95
C SER A 285 -35.44 -21.94 21.79
N ALA A 286 -35.16 -23.08 21.17
CA ALA A 286 -35.12 -24.38 21.82
C ALA A 286 -34.06 -25.30 21.18
N VAL A 287 -33.42 -26.15 21.97
CA VAL A 287 -32.57 -27.25 21.46
C VAL A 287 -33.46 -28.47 21.19
N GLY A 288 -33.41 -29.00 19.97
CA GLY A 288 -34.14 -30.20 19.55
C GLY A 288 -33.20 -31.37 19.26
N PHE A 289 -33.57 -32.56 19.74
CA PHE A 289 -32.86 -33.82 19.47
C PHE A 289 -33.67 -34.70 18.51
N PHE A 290 -33.01 -35.23 17.49
CA PHE A 290 -33.64 -35.92 16.36
C PHE A 290 -33.01 -37.30 16.09
N THR A 291 -33.76 -38.17 15.42
CA THR A 291 -33.26 -39.44 14.87
C THR A 291 -33.79 -39.69 13.46
N ASN A 292 -33.15 -40.56 12.68
CA ASN A 292 -33.59 -40.97 11.34
C ASN A 292 -33.93 -42.48 11.30
N GLU A 293 -34.36 -42.98 10.13
CA GLU A 293 -34.73 -44.40 9.95
C GLU A 293 -33.57 -45.39 10.19
N ASN A 294 -32.31 -44.94 10.18
CA ASN A 294 -31.13 -45.76 10.46
C ASN A 294 -30.85 -45.91 11.97
N GLY A 295 -31.50 -45.10 12.82
CA GLY A 295 -31.15 -44.96 14.24
C GLY A 295 -29.89 -44.12 14.48
N GLU A 296 -29.52 -43.27 13.52
CA GLU A 296 -28.54 -42.21 13.71
C GLU A 296 -29.21 -41.04 14.47
N TYR A 297 -28.42 -40.19 15.13
CA TYR A 297 -28.90 -39.05 15.90
C TYR A 297 -28.28 -37.75 15.40
N HIS A 298 -28.99 -36.65 15.61
CA HIS A 298 -28.51 -35.30 15.30
C HIS A 298 -29.28 -34.27 16.15
N ALA A 299 -28.64 -33.15 16.48
CA ALA A 299 -29.26 -32.03 17.18
C ALA A 299 -29.31 -30.78 16.28
N MET A 300 -30.41 -30.04 16.39
CA MET A 300 -30.69 -28.80 15.64
C MET A 300 -31.40 -27.79 16.54
N VAL A 301 -31.40 -26.53 16.13
CA VAL A 301 -32.07 -25.44 16.85
C VAL A 301 -33.48 -25.24 16.28
N LEU A 302 -34.44 -25.04 17.18
CA LEU A 302 -35.80 -24.61 16.86
C LEU A 302 -35.93 -23.13 17.24
N VAL A 303 -36.52 -22.30 16.37
CA VAL A 303 -36.79 -20.87 16.66
C VAL A 303 -38.26 -20.51 16.44
N HIS A 304 -38.83 -19.75 17.37
CA HIS A 304 -40.24 -19.36 17.35
C HIS A 304 -40.45 -18.16 16.42
N LEU A 305 -40.76 -18.42 15.14
CA LEU A 305 -40.84 -17.38 14.11
C LEU A 305 -41.89 -17.69 13.03
N GLU A 306 -42.60 -16.66 12.58
CA GLU A 306 -43.58 -16.76 11.50
C GLU A 306 -42.94 -17.01 10.12
N ASP A 307 -41.76 -16.46 9.82
CA ASP A 307 -41.02 -16.78 8.60
C ASP A 307 -39.53 -16.45 8.67
N LEU A 308 -38.74 -17.14 7.83
CA LEU A 308 -37.34 -16.83 7.54
C LEU A 308 -37.29 -16.06 6.21
N THR A 309 -37.57 -14.76 6.25
CA THR A 309 -37.94 -13.97 5.06
C THR A 309 -36.92 -14.05 3.92
N GLY A 310 -37.35 -14.61 2.78
CA GLY A 310 -36.53 -14.73 1.58
C GLY A 310 -35.73 -16.04 1.47
N TYR A 311 -35.79 -16.90 2.47
CA TYR A 311 -35.07 -18.18 2.53
C TYR A 311 -36.02 -19.39 2.53
N SER A 312 -35.50 -20.56 2.18
CA SER A 312 -36.19 -21.84 2.31
C SER A 312 -35.86 -22.48 3.67
N TYR A 313 -36.85 -23.07 4.34
CA TYR A 313 -36.71 -23.64 5.67
C TYR A 313 -37.76 -24.73 5.92
N TYR A 314 -37.51 -25.56 6.93
CA TYR A 314 -38.48 -26.52 7.48
C TYR A 314 -39.06 -25.98 8.80
N TYR A 315 -40.26 -26.42 9.19
CA TYR A 315 -40.90 -25.95 10.42
C TYR A 315 -41.91 -26.96 10.98
N PHE A 316 -42.15 -26.86 12.28
CA PHE A 316 -43.27 -27.47 12.99
C PHE A 316 -44.36 -26.40 13.24
N SER A 317 -45.63 -26.77 13.09
CA SER A 317 -46.77 -25.84 13.23
C SER A 317 -47.32 -25.74 14.65
N ASP A 318 -46.92 -26.67 15.52
CA ASP A 318 -47.29 -26.81 16.94
C ASP A 318 -46.27 -27.77 17.57
N LEU A 319 -45.72 -27.41 18.74
CA LEU A 319 -44.86 -28.26 19.57
C LEU A 319 -45.27 -28.22 21.06
N THR A 320 -46.50 -27.78 21.36
CA THR A 320 -47.04 -27.68 22.74
C THR A 320 -47.10 -29.03 23.46
N ASN A 321 -47.16 -30.13 22.70
CA ASN A 321 -47.06 -31.50 23.21
C ASN A 321 -45.67 -31.86 23.78
N LEU A 322 -44.64 -31.06 23.47
CA LEU A 322 -43.29 -31.14 24.04
C LEU A 322 -43.01 -30.00 25.04
N GLY A 323 -44.00 -29.16 25.36
CA GLY A 323 -43.88 -28.08 26.33
C GLY A 323 -43.42 -26.72 25.76
N LEU A 324 -43.26 -26.60 24.45
CA LEU A 324 -42.92 -25.34 23.78
C LEU A 324 -44.18 -24.46 23.56
N GLU A 325 -44.01 -23.17 23.29
CA GLU A 325 -45.14 -22.25 23.06
C GLU A 325 -45.98 -22.61 21.81
N GLU A 326 -47.25 -22.21 21.83
CA GLU A 326 -48.19 -22.37 20.69
C GLU A 326 -47.81 -21.42 19.55
N GLY A 327 -47.17 -21.98 18.52
CA GLY A 327 -46.83 -21.23 17.32
C GLY A 327 -45.92 -22.01 16.38
N ARG A 328 -45.30 -21.29 15.44
CA ARG A 328 -44.45 -21.88 14.42
C ARG A 328 -43.01 -21.94 14.89
N TRP A 329 -42.48 -23.16 14.94
CA TRP A 329 -41.09 -23.43 15.28
C TRP A 329 -40.32 -23.80 14.01
N ILE A 330 -39.53 -22.85 13.50
CA ILE A 330 -38.66 -23.04 12.34
C ILE A 330 -37.44 -23.86 12.76
N LEU A 331 -37.09 -24.86 11.96
CA LEU A 331 -35.94 -25.72 12.17
C LEU A 331 -34.69 -25.12 11.51
N ILE A 332 -33.62 -24.97 12.29
CA ILE A 332 -32.34 -24.40 11.91
C ILE A 332 -31.23 -25.42 12.17
N GLU A 333 -30.47 -25.74 11.13
CA GLU A 333 -29.21 -26.48 11.16
C GLU A 333 -28.06 -25.48 11.47
N PRO A 334 -27.53 -25.43 12.71
CA PRO A 334 -26.53 -24.44 13.12
C PRO A 334 -25.16 -24.59 12.42
N GLN A 335 -24.88 -25.77 11.88
CA GLN A 335 -23.67 -26.11 11.12
C GLN A 335 -23.69 -25.51 9.70
N ARG A 336 -24.84 -24.99 9.24
CA ARG A 336 -25.04 -24.44 7.90
C ARG A 336 -25.33 -22.95 7.92
N ARG A 337 -25.17 -22.31 6.77
CA ARG A 337 -25.58 -20.92 6.57
C ARG A 337 -27.08 -20.83 6.35
N ILE A 338 -27.64 -19.62 6.46
CA ILE A 338 -29.08 -19.41 6.27
C ILE A 338 -29.53 -19.75 4.83
N GLU A 339 -28.62 -19.63 3.85
CA GLU A 339 -28.85 -19.99 2.45
C GLU A 339 -29.18 -21.48 2.25
N ASP A 340 -28.69 -22.35 3.13
CA ASP A 340 -28.70 -23.81 2.97
C ASP A 340 -29.75 -24.52 3.86
N GLN A 341 -30.57 -23.77 4.59
CA GLN A 341 -31.60 -24.27 5.54
C GLN A 341 -32.79 -24.98 4.86
N GLY A 342 -32.84 -24.96 3.52
CA GLY A 342 -33.80 -25.68 2.69
C GLY A 342 -33.27 -26.98 2.10
N ASP A 343 -32.16 -27.53 2.60
CA ASP A 343 -31.62 -28.81 2.11
C ASP A 343 -32.51 -30.00 2.53
N LYS A 344 -32.82 -30.85 1.55
CA LYS A 344 -33.59 -32.08 1.72
C LYS A 344 -32.97 -33.09 2.68
N TRP A 345 -31.69 -32.95 3.00
CA TRP A 345 -31.05 -33.70 4.09
C TRP A 345 -31.79 -33.52 5.44
N ILE A 346 -32.49 -32.40 5.65
CA ILE A 346 -33.30 -32.16 6.85
C ILE A 346 -34.57 -33.05 6.88
N GLU A 347 -35.10 -33.47 5.71
CA GLU A 347 -36.36 -34.24 5.59
C GLU A 347 -36.33 -35.63 6.24
N GLN A 348 -35.14 -36.15 6.60
CA GLN A 348 -34.98 -37.48 7.21
C GLN A 348 -35.13 -37.49 8.74
N TRP A 349 -35.11 -36.31 9.38
CA TRP A 349 -34.97 -36.18 10.83
C TRP A 349 -36.31 -36.08 11.54
N ILE A 350 -36.51 -36.95 12.53
CA ILE A 350 -37.73 -37.05 13.35
C ILE A 350 -37.40 -36.57 14.76
N LEU A 351 -38.13 -35.53 15.22
CA LEU A 351 -37.96 -34.94 16.55
C LEU A 351 -38.33 -35.94 17.67
N LEU A 352 -37.42 -36.15 18.62
CA LEU A 352 -37.59 -37.03 19.78
C LEU A 352 -37.89 -36.27 21.07
N ALA A 353 -37.23 -35.13 21.26
CA ALA A 353 -37.35 -34.26 22.42
C ALA A 353 -36.93 -32.83 22.05
N ALA A 354 -37.45 -31.85 22.76
CA ALA A 354 -37.04 -30.46 22.65
C ALA A 354 -37.07 -29.80 24.03
N ALA A 355 -36.20 -28.83 24.27
CA ALA A 355 -36.19 -28.02 25.48
C ALA A 355 -36.04 -26.53 25.13
N PRO A 356 -37.00 -25.66 25.50
CA PRO A 356 -36.88 -24.22 25.31
C PRO A 356 -35.79 -23.59 26.18
N LEU A 357 -35.32 -22.42 25.77
CA LEU A 357 -34.41 -21.56 26.52
C LEU A 357 -35.19 -20.41 27.21
N ASP A 358 -36.40 -20.70 27.68
CA ASP A 358 -37.25 -19.73 28.37
C ASP A 358 -36.86 -19.56 29.84
N SER A 359 -37.03 -18.33 30.35
CA SER A 359 -36.99 -18.05 31.79
C SER A 359 -38.40 -18.03 32.36
N GLY A 360 -38.92 -19.22 32.72
CA GLY A 360 -40.24 -19.41 33.33
C GLY A 360 -40.42 -18.86 34.76
#